data_AF-A0A813J7I6-F1
#
_entry.id   AF-A0A813J7I6-F1
#
_cell.length_a   1.000
_cell.length_b   1.000
_cell.length_c   1.000
_cell.angle_alpha   90.00
_cell.angle_beta   90.00
_cell.angle_gamma   90.00
#
_symmetry.space_group_name_H-M   'P 1'
#
loop_
_entity.id
_entity.type
_entity.pdbx_description
1 polymer ?
#
loop_
_entity_poly.entity_id
_entity_poly.type
_entity_poly.pdbx_seq_one_letter_code
_entity_poly.pdbx_strand_id
1 'polypeptide(L)'
;ENLKIGQGVELQWKMQLGSPFGWWYGTLEDLQHHSDGKTATATMVFSHFPSHSRWHRLHVIVGDGTLHRCSIGGHHGGLRSVSEAEKRQWMQFFPKAPVVF
;
A
#
# COMPACT_ATOMS: atom_id res chain seq x y z
N GLU A 1 8.59 10.22 -0.35
CA GLU A 1 9.21 11.01 0.75
C GLU A 1 8.18 11.17 1.88
N ASN A 2 8.62 11.25 3.15
CA ASN A 2 7.76 11.35 4.34
C ASN A 2 6.91 10.11 4.72
N LEU A 3 7.38 8.91 4.39
CA LEU A 3 6.77 7.69 4.93
C LEU A 3 7.03 7.61 6.44
N LYS A 4 5.97 7.47 7.23
CA LYS A 4 6.05 7.37 8.69
C LYS A 4 5.23 6.19 9.16
N ILE A 5 5.84 5.34 9.98
CA ILE A 5 5.16 4.20 10.60
C ILE A 5 3.93 4.69 11.37
N GLY A 6 2.81 3.97 11.24
CA GLY A 6 1.51 4.29 11.81
C GLY A 6 0.69 5.30 11.00
N GLN A 7 1.23 5.88 9.91
CA GLN A 7 0.49 6.83 9.08
C GLN A 7 -0.17 6.19 7.86
N GLY A 8 -1.20 6.89 7.36
CA GLY A 8 -1.88 6.54 6.12
C GLY A 8 -0.96 6.67 4.92
N VAL A 9 -1.05 5.69 4.02
CA VAL A 9 -0.29 5.62 2.78
C VAL A 9 -1.20 5.14 1.65
N GLU A 10 -0.86 5.54 0.43
CA GLU A 10 -1.52 5.11 -0.79
C GLU A 10 -0.55 4.32 -1.67
N LEU A 11 -0.97 3.11 -2.05
CA LEU A 11 -0.25 2.21 -2.93
C LEU A 11 -0.85 2.27 -4.34
N GLN A 12 0.01 2.41 -5.34
CA GLN A 12 -0.37 2.13 -6.72
C GLN A 12 -0.38 0.62 -6.97
N TRP A 13 -1.52 0.08 -7.40
CA TRP A 13 -1.63 -1.33 -7.75
C TRP A 13 -2.40 -1.53 -9.06
N LYS A 14 -1.99 -2.52 -9.86
CA LYS A 14 -2.70 -2.93 -11.08
C LYS A 14 -2.59 -4.43 -11.32
N MET A 15 -3.64 -5.03 -11.87
CA MET A 15 -3.64 -6.46 -12.18
C MET A 15 -2.74 -6.79 -13.38
N GLN A 16 -2.83 -6.01 -14.46
CA GLN A 16 -2.12 -6.27 -15.72
C GLN A 16 -1.18 -5.12 -16.06
N LEU A 17 -0.07 -5.39 -16.75
CA LEU A 17 0.89 -4.34 -17.12
C LEU A 17 0.27 -3.23 -17.98
N GLY A 18 -0.66 -3.59 -18.88
CA GLY A 18 -1.35 -2.62 -19.75
C GLY A 18 -2.53 -1.88 -19.09
N SER A 19 -2.99 -2.30 -17.90
CA SER A 19 -4.12 -1.63 -17.22
C SER A 19 -3.66 -0.38 -16.45
N PRO A 20 -4.53 0.62 -16.25
CA PRO A 20 -4.22 1.76 -15.39
C PRO A 20 -4.00 1.32 -13.93
N PHE A 21 -3.31 2.15 -13.16
CA PHE A 21 -3.21 1.95 -11.72
C PHE A 21 -4.52 2.33 -11.02
N GLY A 22 -4.91 1.50 -10.06
CA GLY A 22 -5.77 1.91 -8.96
C GLY A 22 -4.92 2.37 -7.77
N TRP A 23 -5.55 3.14 -6.89
CA TRP A 23 -4.97 3.58 -5.63
C TRP A 23 -5.60 2.83 -4.48
N TRP A 24 -4.78 2.30 -3.58
CA TRP A 24 -5.21 1.55 -2.42
C TRP A 24 -4.73 2.26 -1.16
N TYR A 25 -5.67 2.66 -0.30
CA TYR A 25 -5.35 3.26 0.99
C TYR A 25 -5.10 2.19 2.06
N GLY A 26 -3.97 2.31 2.76
CA GLY A 26 -3.60 1.47 3.89
C GLY A 26 -2.83 2.26 4.94
N THR A 27 -2.34 1.57 5.97
CA THR A 27 -1.45 2.12 7.00
C THR A 27 -0.07 1.52 6.86
N LEU A 28 0.98 2.32 7.02
CA LEU A 28 2.35 1.83 7.05
C LEU A 28 2.65 1.21 8.41
N GLU A 29 2.93 -0.08 8.45
CA GLU A 29 3.25 -0.82 9.68
C GLU A 29 4.76 -0.88 9.93
N ASP A 30 5.55 -1.09 8.89
CA ASP A 30 7.00 -1.20 8.99
C ASP A 30 7.69 -0.66 7.72
N LEU A 31 8.93 -0.22 7.84
CA LEU A 31 9.76 0.27 6.74
C LEU A 31 11.22 -0.15 6.95
N GLN A 32 11.67 -1.13 6.17
CA GLN A 32 13.01 -1.70 6.26
C GLN A 32 13.86 -1.26 5.06
N HIS A 33 14.84 -0.40 5.32
CA HIS A 33 15.79 0.02 4.29
C HIS A 33 16.74 -1.11 3.90
N HIS A 34 16.95 -1.31 2.60
CA HIS A 34 17.89 -2.30 2.09
C HIS A 34 19.32 -1.77 2.17
N SER A 35 20.30 -2.67 2.07
CA SER A 35 21.72 -2.33 2.14
C SER A 35 22.22 -1.49 0.96
N ASP A 36 21.45 -1.41 -0.13
CA ASP A 36 21.76 -0.57 -1.30
C ASP A 36 21.58 0.94 -1.03
N GLY A 37 20.98 1.31 0.10
CA GLY A 37 20.69 2.69 0.49
C GLY A 37 19.67 3.41 -0.40
N LYS A 38 19.03 2.69 -1.32
CA LYS A 38 18.10 3.24 -2.32
C LYS A 38 16.70 2.70 -2.14
N THR A 39 16.59 1.42 -1.84
CA THR A 39 15.32 0.73 -1.75
C THR A 39 14.93 0.41 -0.30
N ALA A 40 13.64 0.17 -0.10
CA ALA A 40 13.11 -0.29 1.17
C ALA A 40 11.95 -1.25 0.94
N THR A 41 11.78 -2.21 1.85
CA THR A 41 10.55 -2.99 1.97
C THR A 41 9.62 -2.24 2.93
N ALA A 42 8.46 -1.81 2.42
CA ALA A 42 7.38 -1.27 3.23
C ALA A 42 6.34 -2.35 3.51
N THR A 43 5.96 -2.50 4.78
CA THR A 43 4.86 -3.37 5.21
C THR A 43 3.61 -2.52 5.37
N MET A 44 2.57 -2.82 4.59
CA MET A 44 1.31 -2.10 4.58
C MET A 44 0.18 -2.96 5.12
N VAL A 45 -0.72 -2.34 5.90
CA VAL A 45 -1.93 -2.96 6.42
C VAL A 45 -3.18 -2.32 5.82
N PHE A 46 -4.07 -3.16 5.30
CA PHE A 46 -5.37 -2.82 4.73
C PHE A 46 -6.47 -3.37 5.65
N SER A 47 -6.80 -2.62 6.70
CA SER A 47 -7.69 -3.06 7.78
C SER A 47 -9.14 -3.31 7.38
N HIS A 48 -9.56 -2.90 6.17
CA HIS A 48 -10.87 -3.25 5.62
C HIS A 48 -10.95 -4.70 5.14
N PHE A 49 -9.82 -5.40 5.02
CA PHE A 49 -9.78 -6.84 4.81
C PHE A 49 -9.61 -7.59 6.13
N PRO A 50 -10.20 -8.79 6.29
CA PRO A 50 -9.99 -9.64 7.47
C PRO A 50 -8.51 -9.96 7.69
N SER A 51 -8.06 -10.04 8.95
CA SER A 51 -6.64 -10.22 9.29
C SER A 51 -5.98 -11.48 8.73
N HIS A 52 -6.77 -12.52 8.44
CA HIS A 52 -6.31 -13.77 7.82
C HIS A 52 -6.30 -13.71 6.28
N SER A 53 -6.81 -12.63 5.68
CA SER A 53 -6.80 -12.45 4.23
C SER A 53 -5.40 -12.07 3.74
N ARG A 54 -5.00 -12.64 2.60
CA ARG A 54 -3.79 -12.22 1.88
C ARG A 54 -3.77 -10.74 1.50
N TRP A 55 -4.94 -10.09 1.41
CA TRP A 55 -5.05 -8.67 1.11
C TRP A 55 -4.84 -7.77 2.33
N HIS A 56 -4.84 -8.33 3.53
CA HIS A 56 -4.73 -7.55 4.77
C HIS A 56 -3.34 -6.95 4.97
N ARG A 57 -2.27 -7.69 4.65
CA ARG A 57 -0.90 -7.26 4.91
C ARG A 57 -0.01 -7.54 3.71
N LEU A 58 0.55 -6.48 3.12
CA LEU A 58 1.40 -6.56 1.93
C LEU A 58 2.81 -6.05 2.21
N HIS A 59 3.78 -6.67 1.56
CA HIS A 59 5.16 -6.20 1.52
C HIS A 59 5.42 -5.65 0.12
N VAL A 60 5.88 -4.41 0.02
CA VAL A 60 6.14 -3.73 -1.25
C VAL A 60 7.53 -3.12 -1.26
N ILE A 61 8.25 -3.28 -2.37
CA ILE A 61 9.55 -2.64 -2.57
C ILE A 61 9.34 -1.22 -3.11
N VAL A 62 10.02 -0.24 -2.54
CA VAL A 62 9.93 1.16 -2.94
C VAL A 62 11.32 1.76 -3.10
N GLY A 63 11.44 2.83 -3.90
CA GLY A 63 12.66 3.65 -3.99
C GLY A 63 13.47 3.51 -5.27
N ASP A 64 13.22 2.49 -6.10
CA ASP A 64 13.92 2.28 -7.38
C ASP A 64 13.14 2.80 -8.61
N GLY A 65 11.90 3.25 -8.42
CA GLY A 65 11.05 3.76 -9.51
C GLY A 65 10.58 2.68 -10.48
N THR A 66 10.73 1.39 -10.13
CA THR A 66 10.33 0.28 -10.99
C THR A 66 9.01 -0.35 -10.54
N LEU A 67 8.42 -1.17 -11.42
CA LEU A 67 7.25 -1.96 -11.09
C LEU A 67 7.65 -3.32 -10.58
N HIS A 68 7.06 -3.70 -9.46
CA HIS A 68 7.34 -4.96 -8.79
C HIS A 68 6.10 -5.85 -8.78
N ARG A 69 6.32 -7.17 -8.81
CA ARG A 69 5.23 -8.15 -8.64
C ARG A 69 4.72 -8.09 -7.22
N CYS A 70 3.39 -8.14 -7.06
CA CYS A 70 2.77 -8.14 -5.74
C CYS A 70 2.38 -9.58 -5.34
N SER A 71 2.51 -9.91 -4.05
CA SER A 71 2.17 -11.24 -3.50
C SER A 71 0.69 -11.60 -3.70
N ILE A 72 -0.17 -10.59 -3.78
CA ILE A 72 -1.60 -10.75 -4.08
C ILE A 72 -1.91 -10.80 -5.58
N GLY A 73 -0.92 -11.01 -6.43
CA GLY A 73 -1.06 -10.94 -7.87
C GLY A 73 -0.96 -9.50 -8.38
N GLY A 74 -0.82 -9.37 -9.70
CA GLY A 74 -0.59 -8.07 -10.34
C GLY A 74 0.77 -7.46 -10.00
N HIS A 75 0.82 -6.14 -10.02
CA HIS A 75 2.01 -5.34 -9.84
C HIS A 75 1.71 -4.15 -8.95
N HIS A 76 2.69 -3.74 -8.16
CA HIS A 76 2.66 -2.47 -7.47
C HIS A 76 3.70 -1.51 -8.04
N GLY A 77 3.38 -0.21 -7.94
CA GLY A 77 4.28 0.87 -8.31
C GLY A 77 4.70 1.66 -7.08
N GLY A 78 4.43 2.96 -7.13
CA GLY A 78 4.81 3.88 -6.07
C GLY A 78 3.97 3.74 -4.80
N LEU A 79 4.58 4.20 -3.72
CA LEU A 79 3.97 4.39 -2.41
C LEU A 79 4.14 5.85 -2.01
N ARG A 80 3.07 6.48 -1.51
CA ARG A 80 3.15 7.85 -0.99
C ARG A 80 2.46 7.97 0.36
N SER A 81 2.92 8.91 1.17
CA SER A 81 2.22 9.33 2.38
C SER A 81 0.93 10.06 2.01
N VAL A 82 -0.06 9.92 2.90
CA VAL A 82 -1.38 10.53 2.77
C VAL A 82 -1.51 11.59 3.86
N SER A 83 -1.88 12.81 3.47
CA SER A 83 -2.16 13.88 4.42
C SER A 83 -3.44 13.61 5.23
N GLU A 84 -3.62 14.28 6.36
CA GLU A 84 -4.86 14.14 7.14
C GLU A 84 -6.12 14.58 6.35
N ALA A 85 -5.98 15.51 5.41
CA ALA A 85 -7.09 15.93 4.55
C ALA A 85 -7.48 14.82 3.55
N GLU A 86 -6.50 14.22 2.88
CA GLU A 86 -6.73 13.10 1.96
C GLU A 86 -7.22 11.85 2.69
N LYS A 87 -6.69 11.58 3.90
CA LYS A 87 -7.21 10.51 4.77
C LYS A 87 -8.68 10.71 5.05
N ARG A 88 -9.12 11.92 5.41
CA ARG A 88 -10.55 12.22 5.61
C ARG A 88 -11.35 11.94 4.33
N GLN A 89 -10.82 12.26 3.16
CA GLN A 89 -11.46 11.95 1.89
C GLN A 89 -11.58 10.45 1.65
N TRP A 90 -10.51 9.67 1.91
CA TRP A 90 -10.58 8.21 1.84
C TRP A 90 -11.62 7.61 2.77
N MET A 91 -11.69 8.10 4.01
CA MET A 91 -12.63 7.61 5.00
C MET A 91 -14.11 7.84 4.62
N GLN A 92 -14.41 8.75 3.67
CA GLN A 92 -15.77 8.90 3.14
C GLN A 92 -16.21 7.69 2.30
N PHE A 93 -15.28 7.04 1.62
CA PHE A 93 -15.52 5.88 0.74
C PHE A 93 -15.07 4.55 1.36
N PHE A 94 -14.34 4.60 2.47
CA PHE A 94 -13.77 3.43 3.10
C PHE A 94 -14.88 2.52 3.66
N PRO A 95 -14.76 1.18 3.54
CA PRO A 95 -15.74 0.26 4.10
C PRO A 95 -15.93 0.48 5.60
N LYS A 96 -17.18 0.66 6.03
CA LYS A 96 -17.56 0.84 7.45
C LYS A 96 -17.54 -0.46 8.24
N ALA A 97 -17.52 -1.59 7.54
CA ALA A 97 -17.35 -2.93 8.08
C ALA A 97 -16.30 -3.67 7.24
N PRO A 98 -15.56 -4.62 7.82
CA PRO A 98 -14.65 -5.47 7.05
C PRO A 98 -15.39 -6.17 5.90
N VAL A 99 -14.74 -6.28 4.76
CA VAL A 99 -15.27 -7.04 3.62
C VAL A 99 -15.29 -8.52 4.01
N VAL A 100 -16.48 -9.14 3.98
CA VAL A 100 -16.67 -10.57 4.23
C VAL A 100 -16.74 -11.28 2.87
N PHE A 101 -15.97 -12.37 2.71
CA PHE A 101 -15.94 -13.20 1.51
C PHE A 101 -16.48 -14.60 1.82
#